data_AF-A0A552M130-F1
#
_entry.id   AF-A0A552M130-F1
#
_cell.length_a   1.000
_cell.length_b   1.000
_cell.length_c   1.000
_cell.angle_alpha   90.00
_cell.angle_beta   90.00
_cell.angle_gamma   90.00
#
_symmetry.space_group_name_H-M   'P 1'
#
loop_
_entity.id
_entity.type
_entity.pdbx_description
1 polymer ?
#
loop_
_entity_poly.entity_id
_entity_poly.type
_entity_poly.pdbx_seq_one_letter_code
_entity_poly.pdbx_strand_id
1 'polypeptide(L)' 'MTLDERIKKHRKTIEDIEEDIEWLKKSQFAINSGTKPNGYDNEYLIKRQNENIIMYKGFITELQNEGA' A
#
# COMPACT_ATOMS: atom_id res chain seq x y z
N MET A 1 3.43 -18.78 14.41
CA MET A 1 2.50 -17.89 13.68
C MET A 1 1.52 -18.77 12.93
N THR A 2 0.25 -18.70 13.27
CA THR A 2 -0.83 -19.47 12.61
C THR A 2 -1.23 -18.85 11.27
N LEU A 3 -2.03 -19.56 10.48
CA LEU A 3 -2.58 -19.05 9.22
C LEU A 3 -3.38 -17.75 9.46
N ASP A 4 -4.22 -17.74 10.48
CA ASP A 4 -5.02 -16.57 10.86
C ASP A 4 -4.16 -15.38 11.28
N GLU A 5 -3.08 -15.61 12.04
CA GLU A 5 -2.13 -14.56 12.41
C GLU A 5 -1.41 -13.98 11.18
N ARG A 6 -1.09 -14.83 10.20
CA ARG A 6 -0.46 -14.41 8.94
C ARG A 6 -1.44 -13.59 8.08
N ILE A 7 -2.68 -14.05 7.91
CA ILE A 7 -3.73 -13.31 7.19
C ILE A 7 -4.00 -11.96 7.87
N LYS A 8 -4.12 -11.95 9.20
CA LYS A 8 -4.34 -10.72 9.97
C LYS A 8 -3.22 -9.71 9.77
N LYS A 9 -1.96 -10.16 9.76
CA LYS A 9 -0.81 -9.30 9.49
C LYS A 9 -0.91 -8.65 8.10
N HIS A 10 -1.19 -9.43 7.07
CA HIS A 10 -1.26 -8.89 5.70
C HIS A 10 -2.48 -7.98 5.48
N ARG A 11 -3.60 -8.24 6.15
CA ARG A 11 -4.73 -7.29 6.18
C ARG A 11 -4.34 -5.97 6.81
N LYS A 12 -3.64 -5.99 7.95
CA LYS A 12 -3.16 -4.77 8.59
C LYS A 12 -2.20 -3.98 7.68
N THR A 13 -1.31 -4.67 6.98
CA THR A 13 -0.45 -4.03 5.97
C THR A 13 -1.25 -3.35 4.85
N ILE A 14 -2.35 -3.94 4.39
CA ILE A 14 -3.24 -3.29 3.41
C ILE A 14 -3.86 -2.02 3.99
N GLU A 15 -4.39 -2.08 5.21
CA GLU A 15 -4.97 -0.91 5.90
C GLU A 15 -3.97 0.24 6.04
N ASP A 16 -2.73 -0.06 6.46
CA ASP A 16 -1.67 0.94 6.60
C ASP A 16 -1.33 1.60 5.25
N ILE A 17 -1.29 0.82 4.17
CA ILE A 17 -1.07 1.35 2.81
C ILE A 17 -2.24 2.22 2.34
N GLU A 18 -3.48 1.86 2.68
CA GLU A 18 -4.67 2.66 2.35
C GLU A 18 -4.66 4.01 3.08
N GLU A 19 -4.24 4.04 4.35
CA GLU A 19 -4.03 5.27 5.12
C GLU A 19 -2.95 6.17 4.48
N ASP A 20 -1.82 5.58 4.04
CA ASP A 20 -0.76 6.29 3.33
C ASP A 20 -1.24 6.88 2.00
N ILE A 21 -2.06 6.15 1.24
CA ILE A 21 -2.66 6.64 -0.01
C ILE A 21 -3.57 7.84 0.27
N GLU A 22 -4.41 7.77 1.29
CA GLU A 22 -5.28 8.88 1.67
C GLU A 22 -4.49 10.10 2.14
N TRP A 23 -3.38 9.88 2.86
CA TRP A 23 -2.45 10.94 3.21
C TRP A 23 -1.82 11.57 1.96
N LEU A 24 -1.34 10.77 1.00
CA LEU A 24 -0.74 11.26 -0.25
C LEU A 24 -1.73 12.03 -1.13
N LYS A 25 -2.99 11.62 -1.18
CA LYS A 25 -4.06 12.34 -1.91
C LYS A 25 -4.35 13.71 -1.28
N LYS A 26 -4.36 13.78 0.06
CA LYS A 26 -4.61 15.02 0.82
C LYS A 26 -3.38 15.94 0.86
N SER A 27 -2.19 15.35 0.85
CA SER A 27 -0.92 16.05 0.83
C SER A 27 -0.71 16.65 -0.56
N GLN A 28 -1.19 17.88 -0.76
CA GLN A 28 -0.68 18.71 -1.84
C GLN A 28 0.78 19.02 -1.53
N PHE A 29 1.71 18.17 -2.00
CA PHE A 29 3.13 18.49 -2.08
C PHE A 29 3.33 19.62 -3.12
N ALA A 30 2.80 20.80 -2.81
CA ALA A 30 3.03 22.04 -3.53
C ALA A 30 4.43 22.53 -3.15
N ILE A 31 5.47 21.96 -3.75
CA ILE A 31 6.81 22.54 -3.71
C ILE A 31 6.81 23.74 -4.67
N ASN A 32 6.28 24.85 -4.19
CA ASN A 32 6.53 26.18 -4.72
C ASN A 32 7.84 26.70 -4.09
N SER A 33 8.98 26.05 -4.38
CA SER A 33 10.34 26.59 -4.23
C SER A 33 11.39 25.47 -4.29
N GLY A 34 12.30 25.55 -5.26
CA GLY A 34 13.53 24.78 -5.26
C GLY A 34 13.40 23.38 -5.83
N THR A 35 14.09 23.17 -6.94
CA THR A 35 14.52 21.89 -7.55
C THR A 35 14.09 20.63 -6.79
N LYS A 36 13.01 19.97 -7.24
CA LYS A 36 12.46 18.74 -6.65
C LYS A 36 13.57 17.69 -6.46
N PRO A 37 13.90 17.26 -5.22
CA PRO A 37 14.79 16.14 -5.01
C PRO A 37 14.03 14.85 -5.38
N ASN A 38 14.42 14.26 -6.51
CA ASN A 38 14.04 12.93 -6.98
C ASN A 38 12.54 12.68 -7.22
N GLY A 39 12.01 13.30 -8.28
CA GLY A 39 11.23 12.65 -9.36
C GLY A 39 9.97 11.80 -9.10
N TYR A 40 9.58 11.48 -7.87
CA TYR A 40 8.38 10.69 -7.61
C TYR A 40 7.20 11.62 -7.35
N ASP A 41 6.32 11.73 -8.34
CA ASP A 41 5.03 12.40 -8.16
C ASP A 41 4.12 11.58 -7.23
N ASN A 42 3.21 12.25 -6.52
CA ASN A 42 2.23 11.60 -5.65
C ASN A 42 1.39 10.58 -6.42
N GLU A 43 1.08 10.86 -7.70
CA GLU A 43 0.38 9.90 -8.56
C GLU A 43 1.16 8.59 -8.74
N TYR A 44 2.48 8.67 -8.91
CA TYR A 44 3.32 7.47 -9.03
C TYR A 44 3.39 6.69 -7.72
N LEU A 45 3.53 7.38 -6.58
CA LEU A 45 3.55 6.75 -5.26
C LEU A 45 2.21 6.06 -4.96
N ILE A 46 1.09 6.72 -5.25
CA ILE A 46 -0.25 6.16 -5.11
C ILE A 46 -0.42 4.95 -6.02
N LYS A 47 0.01 5.01 -7.28
CA LYS A 47 -0.06 3.88 -8.21
C LYS A 47 0.69 2.66 -7.67
N ARG A 48 1.93 2.85 -7.22
CA ARG A 48 2.76 1.77 -6.68
C ARG A 48 2.15 1.15 -5.41
N GLN A 49 1.58 1.97 -4.55
CA GLN A 49 0.89 1.48 -3.35
C GLN A 49 -0.37 0.67 -3.69
N ASN A 50 -1.14 1.07 -4.71
CA ASN A 50 -2.25 0.27 -5.21
C ASN A 50 -1.79 -1.09 -5.79
N GLU A 51 -0.67 -1.14 -6.51
CA GLU A 51 -0.07 -2.40 -6.98
C GLU A 51 0.32 -3.32 -5.80
N ASN A 52 0.87 -2.75 -4.73
CA ASN A 52 1.17 -3.51 -3.50
C ASN A 52 -0.10 -4.10 -2.86
N ILE A 53 -1.18 -3.33 -2.78
CA ILE A 53 -2.47 -3.82 -2.26
C ILE A 53 -2.95 -5.04 -3.06
N ILE A 54 -2.87 -4.99 -4.40
CA ILE A 54 -3.26 -6.12 -5.27
C ILE A 54 -2.43 -7.37 -4.94
N MET A 55 -1.10 -7.21 -4.79
CA MET A 55 -0.22 -8.32 -4.43
C MET A 55 -0.57 -8.93 -3.06
N TYR A 56 -0.79 -8.11 -2.04
CA TYR A 56 -1.18 -8.60 -0.72
C TYR A 56 -2.55 -9.29 -0.73
N LYS A 57 -3.52 -8.77 -1.50
CA LYS A 57 -4.83 -9.42 -1.67
C LYS A 57 -4.70 -10.78 -2.33
N GLY A 58 -3.93 -10.88 -3.43
CA GLY A 58 -3.63 -12.16 -4.08
C GLY A 58 -2.95 -13.16 -3.14
N PHE A 59 -1.97 -12.69 -2.36
CA PHE A 59 -1.29 -13.52 -1.38
C PHE A 59 -2.22 -14.04 -0.28
N ILE A 60 -3.13 -13.21 0.22
CA ILE A 60 -4.16 -13.65 1.19
C ILE A 60 -5.08 -14.71 0.56
N THR A 61 -5.50 -14.54 -0.68
CA THR A 61 -6.35 -15.52 -1.39
C THR A 61 -5.66 -16.88 -1.50
N GLU A 62 -4.39 -16.92 -1.90
CA GLU A 62 -3.63 -18.18 -1.98
C GLU A 62 -3.47 -18.83 -0.61
N LEU A 63 -3.16 -18.06 0.43
CA LEU A 63 -3.10 -18.57 1.81
C LEU A 63 -4.42 -19.19 2.28
N GLN A 64 -5.55 -18.59 1.89
CA GLN A 64 -6.87 -19.12 2.24
C GLN A 64 -7.19 -20.41 1.47
N ASN A 65 -6.71 -20.54 0.23
CA ASN A 65 -6.89 -21.74 -0.60
C ASN A 65 -6.01 -22.91 -0.12
N GLU A 66 -4.79 -22.64 0.36
CA GLU A 66 -3.90 -23.67 0.94
C GLU A 66 -4.39 -24.19 2.31
N GLY A 67 -5.24 -23.42 2.99
CA GLY A 67 -5.81 -23.77 4.30
C GLY A 67 -7.22 -24.37 4.27
N ALA A 68 -7.82 -24.54 3.09
CA ALA A 68 -9.13 -25.16 2.85
C ALA A 68 -9.02 -26.65 2.52
#